data_AF-A0A8T3N9X4-F1
#
_entry.id   AF-A0A8T3N9X4-F1
#
_cell.length_a   1.000
_cell.length_b   1.000
_cell.length_c   1.000
_cell.angle_alpha   90.00
_cell.angle_beta   90.00
_cell.angle_gamma   90.00
#
_symmetry.space_group_name_H-M   'P 1'
#
loop_
_entity.id
_entity.type
_entity.pdbx_description
1 polymer ?
#
loop_
_entity_poly.entity_id
_entity_poly.type
_entity_poly.pdbx_seq_one_letter_code
_entity_poly.pdbx_strand_id
1 'polypeptide(L)'
;MLSTEIHPFRIEIPQADLDDLRERLARTRWPDQLPDVGWSRGVPVGYLKNLAEYWRTGYDWRTQEARLNEIPQFTTELARVARAWAELMRRLGYDRYAAHGGDTGALISRALGLADQEHLGSPHVTPPSDVLPRKAERNERFEQFQPRGH
;
A
#
# COMPACT_ATOMS: atom_id res chain seq x y z
N MET A 1 5.73 25.30 17.47
CA MET A 1 4.32 24.93 17.20
C MET A 1 4.32 24.08 15.95
N LEU A 2 3.65 22.92 15.95
CA LEU A 2 3.44 22.15 14.71
C LEU A 2 2.43 22.92 13.86
N SER A 3 2.76 23.16 12.57
CA SER A 3 1.83 23.78 11.62
C SER A 3 0.68 22.81 11.33
N THR A 4 -0.54 23.34 11.22
CA THR A 4 -1.77 22.59 11.06
C THR A 4 -2.45 22.83 9.70
N GLU A 5 -1.70 23.32 8.72
CA GLU A 5 -2.23 23.61 7.38
C GLU A 5 -2.34 22.33 6.54
N ILE A 6 -3.29 22.32 5.59
CA ILE A 6 -3.47 21.25 4.60
C ILE A 6 -2.90 21.78 3.28
N HIS A 7 -1.93 21.06 2.72
CA HIS A 7 -1.26 21.46 1.49
C HIS A 7 -1.58 20.47 0.36
N PRO A 8 -1.93 20.95 -0.85
CA PRO A 8 -2.01 20.09 -2.02
C PRO A 8 -0.71 19.31 -2.21
N PHE A 9 -0.85 18.05 -2.59
CA PHE A 9 0.26 17.15 -2.83
C PHE A 9 0.11 16.53 -4.23
N ARG A 10 1.25 16.30 -4.87
CA ARG A 10 1.34 15.60 -6.14
C ARG A 10 2.51 14.63 -6.05
N ILE A 11 2.31 13.41 -6.49
CA ILE A 11 3.39 12.42 -6.62
C ILE A 11 4.24 12.83 -7.82
N GLU A 12 5.51 13.10 -7.57
CA GLU A 12 6.47 13.45 -8.61
C GLU A 12 7.81 12.80 -8.27
N ILE A 13 8.03 11.59 -8.78
CA ILE A 13 9.26 10.84 -8.52
C ILE A 13 10.35 11.31 -9.50
N PRO A 14 11.52 11.76 -8.99
CA PRO A 14 12.64 12.14 -9.84
C PRO A 14 13.05 11.03 -10.79
N GLN A 15 13.41 11.38 -12.03
CA GLN A 15 13.84 10.39 -13.02
C GLN A 15 15.07 9.59 -12.55
N ALA A 16 15.98 10.25 -11.82
CA ALA A 16 17.16 9.61 -11.24
C ALA A 16 16.82 8.45 -10.28
N ASP A 17 15.72 8.55 -9.52
CA ASP A 17 15.30 7.49 -8.59
C ASP A 17 14.74 6.28 -9.35
N LEU A 18 14.05 6.51 -10.47
CA LEU A 18 13.57 5.44 -11.35
C LEU A 18 14.72 4.74 -12.06
N ASP A 19 15.75 5.49 -12.47
CA ASP A 19 16.93 4.95 -13.12
C ASP A 19 17.79 4.15 -12.12
N ASP A 20 17.98 4.65 -10.89
CA ASP A 20 18.63 3.91 -9.80
C ASP A 20 17.86 2.61 -9.47
N LEU A 21 16.53 2.65 -9.39
CA LEU A 21 15.71 1.46 -9.20
C LEU A 21 15.96 0.41 -10.29
N ARG A 22 15.96 0.82 -11.57
CA ARG A 22 16.23 -0.08 -12.70
C ARG A 22 17.61 -0.70 -12.62
N GLU A 23 18.62 0.08 -12.25
CA GLU A 23 19.99 -0.39 -12.09
C GLU A 23 20.11 -1.41 -10.95
N ARG A 24 19.48 -1.13 -9.80
CA ARG A 24 19.47 -2.05 -8.65
C ARG A 24 18.79 -3.37 -9.00
N LEU A 25 17.65 -3.33 -9.70
CA LEU A 25 16.98 -4.53 -10.19
C LEU A 25 17.90 -5.34 -11.12
N ALA A 26 18.61 -4.69 -12.04
CA ALA A 26 19.56 -5.34 -12.95
C ALA A 26 20.75 -5.98 -12.23
N ARG A 27 21.22 -5.37 -11.14
CA ARG A 27 22.37 -5.85 -10.33
C ARG A 27 21.96 -6.78 -9.19
N THR A 28 20.72 -7.23 -9.14
CA THR A 28 20.22 -8.10 -8.05
C THR A 28 21.01 -9.40 -7.98
N ARG A 29 21.61 -9.68 -6.81
CA ARG A 29 22.19 -10.98 -6.50
C ARG A 29 21.12 -11.90 -5.94
N TRP A 30 20.84 -12.98 -6.66
CA TRP A 30 19.76 -13.91 -6.33
C TRP A 30 20.23 -14.98 -5.33
N PRO A 31 19.44 -15.32 -4.30
CA PRO A 31 19.73 -16.45 -3.43
C PRO A 31 19.45 -17.77 -4.14
N ASP A 32 20.15 -18.83 -3.71
CA ASP A 32 19.82 -20.19 -4.12
C ASP A 32 18.49 -20.64 -3.52
N GLN A 33 17.75 -21.48 -4.24
CA GLN A 33 16.48 -22.05 -3.79
C GLN A 33 16.57 -23.58 -3.77
N LEU A 34 16.05 -24.18 -2.69
CA LEU A 34 15.85 -25.62 -2.62
C LEU A 34 14.87 -26.08 -3.72
N PRO A 35 15.11 -27.24 -4.36
CA PRO A 35 14.19 -27.80 -5.34
C PRO A 35 12.84 -28.15 -4.69
N ASP A 36 11.76 -28.05 -5.47
CA ASP A 36 10.41 -28.53 -5.14
C ASP A 36 9.74 -27.98 -3.88
N VAL A 37 10.20 -26.84 -3.35
CA VAL A 37 9.59 -26.21 -2.16
C VAL A 37 8.42 -25.27 -2.49
N GLY A 38 8.23 -24.91 -3.77
CA GLY A 38 7.19 -23.97 -4.20
C GLY A 38 7.11 -22.72 -3.33
N TRP A 39 5.90 -22.37 -2.87
CA TRP A 39 5.63 -21.21 -2.01
C TRP A 39 5.80 -21.47 -0.50
N SER A 40 6.10 -22.72 -0.10
CA SER A 40 6.11 -23.13 1.31
C SER A 40 7.18 -22.42 2.14
N ARG A 41 8.28 -22.00 1.50
CA ARG A 41 9.43 -21.33 2.15
C ARG A 41 9.62 -19.87 1.74
N GLY A 42 8.64 -19.26 1.09
CA GLY A 42 8.77 -17.89 0.58
C GLY A 42 8.28 -17.74 -0.85
N VAL A 43 8.63 -16.63 -1.47
CA VAL A 43 8.38 -16.42 -2.90
C VAL A 43 9.38 -17.27 -3.70
N PRO A 44 8.94 -18.06 -4.68
CA PRO A 44 9.86 -18.78 -5.56
C PRO A 44 10.82 -17.83 -6.28
N VAL A 45 12.11 -18.17 -6.34
CA VAL A 45 13.14 -17.30 -6.95
C VAL A 45 12.89 -17.10 -8.44
N GLY A 46 12.42 -18.13 -9.14
CA GLY A 46 12.03 -18.02 -10.56
C GLY A 46 10.89 -17.00 -10.77
N TYR A 47 9.87 -17.04 -9.92
CA TYR A 47 8.78 -16.07 -9.94
C TYR A 47 9.29 -14.64 -9.67
N LEU A 48 10.13 -14.48 -8.63
CA LEU A 48 10.65 -13.16 -8.25
C LEU A 48 11.57 -12.57 -9.32
N LYS A 49 12.36 -13.39 -10.02
CA LYS A 49 13.16 -12.99 -11.18
C LYS A 49 12.28 -12.46 -12.31
N ASN A 50 11.21 -13.17 -12.65
CA ASN A 50 10.27 -12.74 -13.69
C ASN A 50 9.56 -11.43 -13.31
N LEU A 51 9.13 -11.31 -12.05
CA LEU A 51 8.50 -10.08 -11.56
C LEU A 51 9.48 -8.91 -11.56
N ALA A 52 10.72 -9.11 -11.12
CA ALA A 52 11.76 -8.08 -11.15
C ALA A 52 12.10 -7.65 -12.58
N GLU A 53 12.16 -8.60 -13.51
CA GLU A 53 12.38 -8.28 -14.93
C GLU A 53 11.22 -7.47 -15.51
N TYR A 54 9.97 -7.87 -15.26
CA TYR A 54 8.81 -7.08 -15.65
C TYR A 54 8.85 -5.67 -15.06
N TRP A 55 9.19 -5.53 -13.78
CA TRP A 55 9.28 -4.22 -13.15
C TRP A 55 10.39 -3.35 -13.77
N ARG A 56 11.52 -3.96 -14.14
CA ARG A 56 12.65 -3.27 -14.75
C ARG A 56 12.36 -2.79 -16.17
N THR A 57 11.67 -3.60 -16.98
CA THR A 57 11.58 -3.38 -18.44
C THR A 57 10.18 -3.16 -18.98
N GLY A 58 9.14 -3.69 -18.34
CA GLY A 58 7.76 -3.64 -18.83
C GLY A 58 6.83 -2.72 -18.03
N TYR A 59 7.14 -2.42 -16.78
CA TYR A 59 6.30 -1.59 -15.93
C TYR A 59 6.57 -0.09 -16.15
N ASP A 60 5.57 0.63 -16.61
CA ASP A 60 5.64 2.07 -16.83
C ASP A 60 5.19 2.84 -15.57
N TRP A 61 6.16 3.33 -14.79
CA TRP A 61 5.89 4.18 -13.63
C TRP A 61 5.18 5.49 -13.99
N ARG A 62 5.50 6.12 -15.13
CA ARG A 62 4.93 7.44 -15.48
C ARG A 62 3.45 7.34 -15.77
N THR A 63 3.02 6.24 -16.39
CA THR A 63 1.60 5.94 -16.57
C THR A 63 0.88 5.78 -15.22
N GLN A 64 1.48 5.08 -14.26
CA GLN A 64 0.87 4.89 -12.94
C GLN A 64 0.90 6.14 -12.07
N GLU A 65 1.98 6.93 -12.14
CA GLU A 65 2.10 8.23 -11.49
C GLU A 65 1.03 9.20 -11.99
N ALA A 66 0.76 9.24 -13.30
CA ALA A 66 -0.33 10.03 -13.86
C ALA A 66 -1.67 9.58 -13.30
N ARG A 67 -1.94 8.26 -13.30
CA ARG A 67 -3.20 7.69 -12.79
C ARG A 67 -3.40 7.98 -11.29
N LEU A 68 -2.36 7.85 -10.47
CA LEU A 68 -2.44 8.16 -9.04
C LEU A 68 -2.74 9.64 -8.79
N ASN A 69 -2.20 10.52 -9.64
CA ASN A 69 -2.44 11.96 -9.57
C ASN A 69 -3.77 12.43 -10.19
N GLU A 70 -4.60 11.53 -10.74
CA GLU A 70 -5.98 11.87 -11.14
C GLU A 70 -6.85 12.24 -9.93
N ILE A 71 -6.50 11.70 -8.75
CA ILE A 71 -7.20 11.97 -7.50
C ILE A 71 -6.48 13.11 -6.78
N PRO A 72 -7.19 14.17 -6.33
CA PRO A 72 -6.59 15.22 -5.49
C PRO A 72 -5.97 14.64 -4.21
N GLN A 73 -4.70 14.96 -3.96
CA GLN A 73 -3.96 14.50 -2.79
C GLN A 73 -3.51 15.69 -1.94
N PHE A 74 -3.31 15.45 -0.64
CA PHE A 74 -2.96 16.49 0.33
C PHE A 74 -2.03 15.95 1.43
N THR A 75 -1.29 16.84 2.09
CA THR A 75 -0.43 16.55 3.26
C THR A 75 -0.70 17.52 4.40
N THR A 76 -0.49 17.08 5.64
CA THR A 76 -0.60 17.90 6.87
C THR A 76 0.17 17.22 8.02
N GLU A 77 0.62 17.98 9.03
CA GLU A 77 1.42 17.48 10.17
C GLU A 77 0.55 17.15 11.38
N LEU A 78 0.60 15.90 11.89
CA LEU A 78 -0.26 15.43 12.99
C LEU A 78 0.48 14.50 13.97
N ALA A 79 0.24 14.66 15.27
CA ALA A 79 1.06 14.05 16.32
C ALA A 79 0.70 12.59 16.68
N ARG A 80 -0.48 12.06 16.30
CA ARG A 80 -0.90 10.66 16.52
C ARG A 80 -2.02 10.24 15.55
N VAL A 81 -1.89 9.08 14.88
CA VAL A 81 -2.72 8.65 13.73
C VAL A 81 -4.23 8.72 13.96
N ALA A 82 -4.79 8.23 15.07
CA ALA A 82 -6.24 8.29 15.27
C ALA A 82 -6.77 9.71 15.52
N ARG A 83 -6.11 10.49 16.38
CA ARG A 83 -6.46 11.91 16.60
C ARG A 83 -6.20 12.77 15.35
N ALA A 84 -5.23 12.36 14.54
CA ALA A 84 -4.94 12.94 13.25
C ALA A 84 -6.14 12.80 12.30
N TRP A 85 -6.71 11.60 12.21
CA TRP A 85 -7.91 11.36 11.41
C TRP A 85 -9.12 12.19 11.88
N ALA A 86 -9.40 12.24 13.19
CA ALA A 86 -10.49 13.07 13.72
C ALA A 86 -10.32 14.56 13.38
N GLU A 87 -9.12 15.09 13.61
CA GLU A 87 -8.83 16.49 13.32
C GLU A 87 -8.85 16.79 11.81
N LEU A 88 -8.41 15.86 10.96
CA LEU A 88 -8.52 15.99 9.52
C LEU A 88 -9.99 16.06 9.08
N MET A 89 -10.84 15.15 9.55
CA MET A 89 -12.27 15.14 9.20
C MET A 89 -12.96 16.44 9.64
N ARG A 90 -12.60 16.96 10.82
CA ARG A 90 -13.07 18.27 11.30
C ARG A 90 -12.63 19.41 10.38
N ARG A 91 -11.37 19.43 9.93
CA ARG A 91 -10.86 20.48 9.02
C ARG A 91 -11.48 20.43 7.62
N LEU A 92 -11.86 19.24 7.17
CA LEU A 92 -12.61 19.05 5.93
C LEU A 92 -14.10 19.43 6.07
N GLY A 93 -14.56 19.76 7.29
CA GLY A 93 -15.93 20.22 7.55
C GLY A 93 -16.95 19.10 7.72
N TYR A 94 -16.51 17.88 8.04
CA TYR A 94 -17.42 16.77 8.29
C TYR A 94 -17.91 16.73 9.74
N ASP A 95 -19.18 17.08 9.95
CA ASP A 95 -19.85 16.93 11.25
C ASP A 95 -20.15 15.47 11.62
N ARG A 96 -20.27 14.59 10.61
CA ARG A 96 -20.45 13.14 10.77
C ARG A 96 -19.72 12.39 9.66
N TYR A 97 -19.08 11.28 10.00
CA TYR A 97 -18.36 10.47 9.02
C TYR A 97 -18.34 8.97 9.39
N ALA A 98 -17.99 8.13 8.41
CA ALA A 98 -17.80 6.70 8.61
C ALA A 98 -16.32 6.34 8.40
N ALA A 99 -15.85 5.31 9.11
CA ALA A 99 -14.49 4.78 8.95
C ALA A 99 -14.55 3.34 8.44
N HIS A 100 -13.73 3.05 7.43
CA HIS A 100 -13.53 1.71 6.92
C HIS A 100 -12.04 1.35 6.98
N GLY A 101 -11.71 0.14 7.41
CA GLY A 101 -10.32 -0.31 7.44
C GLY A 101 -10.14 -1.82 7.49
N GLY A 102 -9.12 -2.31 6.78
CA GLY A 102 -8.49 -3.62 6.99
C GLY A 102 -7.08 -3.44 7.57
N ASP A 103 -6.41 -4.54 7.93
CA ASP A 103 -5.05 -4.52 8.49
C ASP A 103 -4.91 -3.49 9.66
N THR A 104 -3.87 -2.67 9.65
CA THR A 104 -3.62 -1.57 10.59
C THR A 104 -4.75 -0.54 10.57
N GLY A 105 -5.40 -0.35 9.42
CA GLY A 105 -6.56 0.53 9.27
C GLY A 105 -7.76 0.11 10.12
N ALA A 106 -7.93 -1.18 10.41
CA ALA A 106 -8.97 -1.66 11.32
C ALA A 106 -8.68 -1.25 12.78
N LEU A 107 -7.41 -1.31 13.20
CA LEU A 107 -6.97 -0.85 14.53
C LEU A 107 -7.15 0.67 14.67
N ILE A 108 -6.76 1.42 13.64
CA ILE A 108 -6.93 2.87 13.60
C ILE A 108 -8.42 3.25 13.64
N SER A 109 -9.27 2.59 12.86
CA SER A 109 -10.72 2.85 12.81
C SER A 109 -11.38 2.58 14.17
N ARG A 110 -10.95 1.53 14.89
CA ARG A 110 -11.40 1.26 16.27
C ARG A 110 -10.92 2.32 17.26
N ALA A 111 -9.66 2.73 17.18
CA ALA A 111 -9.11 3.78 18.05
C ALA A 111 -9.77 5.13 17.79
N LEU A 112 -10.12 5.43 16.53
CA LEU A 112 -10.87 6.61 16.13
C LEU A 112 -12.28 6.61 16.74
N GLY A 113 -12.96 5.46 16.74
CA GLY A 113 -14.24 5.28 17.40
C GLY A 113 -14.20 5.32 18.93
N LEU A 114 -13.03 5.46 19.56
CA LEU A 114 -12.91 5.81 20.98
C LEU A 114 -12.53 7.27 21.17
N ALA A 115 -11.76 7.84 20.23
CA ALA A 115 -11.26 9.20 20.29
C ALA A 115 -12.27 10.25 19.83
N ASP A 116 -13.24 9.86 19.00
CA ASP A 116 -14.20 10.76 18.36
C ASP A 116 -15.59 10.12 18.21
N GLN A 117 -16.11 9.62 19.33
CA GLN A 117 -17.37 8.85 19.40
C GLN A 117 -18.61 9.62 18.94
N GLU A 118 -18.61 10.95 19.07
CA GLU A 118 -19.78 11.77 18.75
C GLU A 118 -19.94 12.02 17.24
N HIS A 119 -18.82 12.04 16.51
CA HIS A 119 -18.80 12.38 15.08
C HIS A 119 -18.61 11.13 14.19
N LEU A 120 -18.00 10.06 14.70
CA LEU A 120 -17.87 8.80 13.96
C LEU A 120 -19.14 7.93 14.09
N GLY A 121 -19.67 7.48 12.95
CA GLY A 121 -20.66 6.39 12.90
C GLY A 121 -20.08 5.03 13.33
N SER A 122 -20.78 3.91 13.09
CA SER A 122 -20.20 2.59 13.36
C SER A 122 -19.04 2.29 12.39
N PRO A 123 -17.81 1.96 12.86
CA PRO A 123 -16.70 1.62 11.98
C PRO A 123 -16.94 0.26 11.30
N HIS A 124 -16.68 0.19 10.00
CA HIS A 124 -16.72 -1.06 9.23
C HIS A 124 -15.31 -1.61 9.07
N VAL A 125 -15.03 -2.78 9.64
CA VAL A 125 -13.70 -3.39 9.55
C VAL A 125 -13.75 -4.73 8.82
N THR A 126 -12.79 -4.94 7.92
CA THR A 126 -12.58 -6.24 7.28
C THR A 126 -11.79 -7.13 8.25
N PRO A 127 -12.16 -8.42 8.45
CA PRO A 127 -11.54 -9.26 9.46
C PRO A 127 -10.02 -9.40 9.26
N PRO A 128 -9.25 -9.55 10.35
CA PRO A 128 -7.81 -9.79 10.27
C PRO A 128 -7.51 -11.10 9.52
N SER A 129 -6.30 -11.18 8.98
CA SER A 129 -5.77 -12.24 8.10
C SER A 129 -5.83 -13.67 8.64
N ASP A 130 -6.22 -13.86 9.91
CA ASP A 130 -6.06 -15.10 10.67
C ASP A 130 -7.09 -16.18 10.28
N VAL A 131 -8.02 -15.87 9.38
CA VAL A 131 -9.02 -16.81 8.83
C VAL A 131 -8.62 -17.32 7.43
N LEU A 132 -7.42 -17.00 6.94
CA LEU A 132 -6.98 -17.36 5.59
C LEU A 132 -6.27 -18.73 5.55
N PRO A 133 -6.45 -19.51 4.46
CA PRO A 133 -5.77 -20.78 4.26
C PRO A 133 -4.24 -20.62 4.23
N ARG A 134 -3.51 -21.75 4.28
CA ARG A 134 -2.04 -21.75 4.36
C ARG A 134 -1.45 -20.97 3.19
N LYS A 135 -0.28 -20.35 3.42
CA LYS A 135 0.40 -19.49 2.43
C LYS A 135 0.58 -20.16 1.06
N ALA A 136 0.87 -21.46 1.03
CA ALA A 136 0.98 -22.23 -0.21
C ALA A 136 -0.35 -22.25 -0.98
N GLU A 137 -1.44 -22.68 -0.33
CA GLU A 137 -2.79 -22.78 -0.89
C GLU A 137 -3.31 -21.42 -1.41
N ARG A 138 -3.02 -20.33 -0.70
CA ARG A 138 -3.42 -18.98 -1.13
C ARG A 138 -2.71 -18.52 -2.40
N ASN A 139 -1.48 -18.97 -2.60
CA ASN A 139 -0.56 -18.40 -3.60
C ASN A 139 -0.51 -19.20 -4.90
N GLU A 140 -1.16 -20.36 -5.00
CA GLU A 140 -1.28 -21.15 -6.23
C GLU A 140 -1.77 -20.31 -7.43
N ARG A 141 -2.68 -19.35 -7.18
CA ARG A 141 -3.17 -18.41 -8.21
C ARG A 141 -2.07 -17.57 -8.88
N PHE A 142 -0.94 -17.35 -8.20
CA PHE A 142 0.16 -16.54 -8.71
C PHE A 142 1.12 -17.34 -9.60
N GLU A 143 1.05 -18.67 -9.60
CA GLU A 143 1.84 -19.50 -10.53
C GLU A 143 1.43 -19.27 -11.99
N GLN A 144 0.20 -18.78 -12.20
CA GLN A 144 -0.35 -18.42 -13.51
C GLN A 144 -0.07 -16.97 -13.92
N PHE A 145 0.70 -16.21 -13.13
CA PHE A 145 1.02 -14.83 -13.47
C PHE A 145 1.84 -14.79 -14.76
N GLN A 146 1.19 -14.37 -15.85
CA GLN A 146 1.84 -13.91 -17.06
C GLN A 146 1.64 -12.39 -17.13
N PRO A 147 2.71 -11.58 -17.19
CA PRO A 147 2.56 -10.15 -17.36
C PRO A 147 1.83 -9.91 -18.68
N ARG A 148 0.62 -9.35 -18.62
CA ARG A 148 -0.09 -8.92 -19.83
C ARG A 148 0.70 -7.74 -20.40
N GLY A 149 1.29 -7.93 -21.57
CA GLY A 149 1.80 -6.82 -22.37
C GLY A 149 0.66 -5.88 -22.70
N HIS A 150 0.87 -4.58 -22.52
CA HIS A 150 -0.01 -3.55 -23.05
C HIS A 150 0.25 -3.35 -24.55
#